data_AF-A0A429FD22-F1
#
_entry.id   AF-A0A429FD22-F1
#
_cell.length_a   1.000
_cell.length_b   1.000
_cell.length_c   1.000
_cell.angle_alpha   90.00
_cell.angle_beta   90.00
_cell.angle_gamma   90.00
#
_symmetry.space_group_name_H-M   'P 1'
#
loop_
_entity.id
_entity.type
_entity.pdbx_description
1 polymer ?
#
loop_
_entity_poly.entity_id
_entity_poly.type
_entity_poly.pdbx_seq_one_letter_code
_entity_poly.pdbx_strand_id
1 'polypeptide(L)'
;MKIRKAAALTAVALMASALAPSVAQAGQAAETCQTYSKRYFLGSGSAITLRVAYVDAALKICFGDPGVTSAVATQTVGTTGPGAATGWEITAGPAVVEDQRPRHVKAKFSGSLRTCVVKINPICSPASPYEIFGEYAPPAVGPAVPGWSHGPNGDVHYYDNA
;
A
#
# COMPACT_ATOMS: atom_id res chain seq x y z
N MET A 1 21.11 9.22 82.29
CA MET A 1 21.66 8.64 81.04
C MET A 1 21.73 9.76 80.00
N LYS A 2 22.93 10.13 79.52
CA LYS A 2 23.18 11.31 78.68
C LYS A 2 23.27 10.85 77.22
N ILE A 3 22.58 11.52 76.30
CA ILE A 3 22.88 11.43 74.86
C ILE A 3 23.11 12.85 74.34
N ARG A 4 24.34 13.11 73.91
CA ARG A 4 24.83 14.39 73.39
C ARG A 4 24.94 14.30 71.85
N LYS A 5 24.47 15.37 71.20
CA LYS A 5 25.05 16.13 70.08
C LYS A 5 25.55 15.39 68.81
N ALA A 6 24.84 15.71 67.72
CA ALA A 6 25.30 16.48 66.54
C ALA A 6 26.27 15.90 65.50
N ALA A 7 25.88 16.18 64.25
CA ALA A 7 26.68 16.51 63.06
C ALA A 7 27.43 15.37 62.34
N ALA A 8 27.14 15.17 61.05
CA ALA A 8 27.84 15.87 59.96
C ALA A 8 27.52 15.21 58.60
N LEU A 9 27.14 16.04 57.63
CA LEU A 9 27.24 15.73 56.20
C LEU A 9 28.71 15.46 55.85
N THR A 10 29.00 14.39 55.10
CA THR A 10 30.07 14.46 54.08
C THR A 10 29.76 13.50 52.94
N ALA A 11 29.57 14.09 51.76
CA ALA A 11 29.44 13.40 50.50
C ALA A 11 30.79 12.80 50.09
N VAL A 12 30.79 11.56 49.60
CA VAL A 12 31.81 11.06 48.67
C VAL A 12 31.06 10.28 47.60
N ALA A 13 30.73 10.98 46.51
CA ALA A 13 30.28 10.34 45.28
C ALA A 13 31.50 9.70 44.61
N LEU A 14 31.65 8.39 44.80
CA LEU A 14 32.60 7.57 44.05
C LEU A 14 32.10 7.47 42.60
N MET A 15 32.72 8.25 41.72
CA MET A 15 32.76 7.93 40.30
C MET A 15 33.58 6.65 40.12
N ALA A 16 32.94 5.58 39.63
CA ALA A 16 33.63 4.40 39.14
C ALA A 16 32.85 3.79 37.97
N SER A 17 33.27 4.20 36.77
CA SER A 17 33.50 3.32 35.62
C SER A 17 32.36 2.42 35.16
N ALA A 18 31.35 3.00 34.51
CA ALA A 18 30.50 2.29 33.56
C ALA A 18 31.25 2.07 32.23
N LEU A 19 32.14 1.09 32.17
CA LEU A 19 32.63 0.51 30.91
C LEU A 19 31.66 -0.58 30.47
N ALA A 20 30.46 -0.18 30.04
CA ALA A 20 29.67 -1.02 29.16
C ALA A 20 30.24 -0.86 27.75
N PRO A 21 30.62 -1.94 27.04
CA PRO A 21 30.93 -1.81 25.63
C PRO A 21 29.67 -1.33 24.94
N SER A 22 29.69 -0.08 24.47
CA SER A 22 28.74 0.39 23.49
C SER A 22 28.91 -0.53 22.29
N VAL A 23 27.97 -1.47 22.10
CA VAL A 23 27.75 -2.06 20.80
C VAL A 23 27.48 -0.90 19.87
N ALA A 24 28.50 -0.52 19.09
CA ALA A 24 28.32 0.36 17.97
C ALA A 24 27.31 -0.36 17.09
N GLN A 25 26.06 0.10 17.13
CA GLN A 25 25.03 -0.32 16.21
C GLN A 25 25.57 -0.01 14.83
N ALA A 26 26.04 -1.04 14.13
CA ALA A 26 26.50 -0.94 12.75
C ALA A 26 25.44 -0.14 12.00
N GLY A 27 25.86 0.99 11.43
CA GLY A 27 24.96 1.98 10.85
C GLY A 27 24.01 1.30 9.88
N GLN A 28 22.75 1.12 10.31
CA GLN A 28 21.68 0.70 9.42
C GLN A 28 21.51 1.86 8.44
N ALA A 29 21.89 1.64 7.18
CA ALA A 29 21.56 2.58 6.11
C ALA A 29 20.08 2.93 6.22
N ALA A 30 19.75 4.23 6.22
CA ALA A 30 18.39 4.69 6.48
C ALA A 30 17.45 4.10 5.43
N GLU A 31 16.51 3.27 5.86
CA GLU A 31 15.47 2.73 4.98
C GLU A 31 14.54 3.88 4.56
N THR A 32 14.40 4.09 3.26
CA THR A 32 13.51 5.12 2.70
C THR A 32 12.32 4.44 2.05
N CYS A 33 11.10 4.86 2.41
CA CYS A 33 9.88 4.29 1.85
C CYS A 33 9.14 5.31 0.99
N GLN A 34 8.69 4.87 -0.18
CA GLN A 34 7.86 5.66 -1.08
C GLN A 34 6.59 4.91 -1.45
N THR A 35 5.45 5.60 -1.45
CA THR A 35 4.17 5.05 -1.90
C THR A 35 3.85 5.60 -3.28
N TYR A 36 3.56 4.71 -4.21
CA TYR A 36 3.13 5.01 -5.57
C TYR A 36 1.67 4.62 -5.71
N SER A 37 0.83 5.55 -6.16
CA SER A 37 -0.61 5.32 -6.28
C SER A 37 -1.11 5.53 -7.69
N LYS A 38 -2.14 4.78 -8.07
CA LYS A 38 -2.84 4.90 -9.35
C LYS A 38 -4.33 4.66 -9.14
N ARG A 39 -5.15 5.59 -9.66
CA ARG A 39 -6.60 5.40 -9.78
C ARG A 39 -6.94 4.90 -11.17
N TYR A 40 -7.73 3.83 -11.24
CA TYR A 40 -8.44 3.43 -12.44
C TYR A 40 -9.94 3.62 -12.23
N PHE A 41 -10.64 4.11 -13.26
CA PHE A 41 -12.08 4.01 -13.32
C PHE A 41 -12.48 2.77 -14.10
N LEU A 42 -13.49 2.06 -13.59
CA LEU A 42 -14.09 0.91 -14.26
C LEU A 42 -15.40 1.33 -14.90
N GLY A 43 -15.68 0.89 -16.12
CA GLY A 43 -16.92 1.19 -16.83
C GLY A 43 -17.65 -0.04 -17.34
N SER A 44 -18.91 0.18 -17.71
CA SER A 44 -19.86 -0.84 -18.16
C SER A 44 -19.69 -1.34 -19.59
N GLY A 45 -18.71 -0.80 -20.33
CA GLY A 45 -18.43 -1.21 -21.71
C GLY A 45 -19.47 -0.87 -22.78
N SER A 46 -20.52 -0.13 -22.41
CA SER A 46 -21.56 0.31 -23.33
C SER A 46 -21.08 1.48 -24.21
N ALA A 47 -21.83 1.76 -25.29
CA ALA A 47 -21.59 2.89 -26.20
C ALA A 47 -21.58 4.27 -25.50
N ILE A 48 -22.03 4.35 -24.25
CA ILE A 48 -21.90 5.51 -23.37
C ILE A 48 -20.87 5.15 -22.31
N THR A 49 -19.73 5.85 -22.31
CA THR A 49 -18.64 5.67 -21.36
C THR A 49 -19.04 6.12 -19.95
N LEU A 50 -19.81 5.30 -19.25
CA LEU A 50 -20.12 5.50 -17.84
C LEU A 50 -19.01 4.88 -17.00
N ARG A 51 -18.29 5.74 -16.28
CA ARG A 51 -17.43 5.31 -15.16
C ARG A 51 -18.38 4.93 -14.02
N VAL A 52 -18.43 3.64 -13.69
CA VAL A 52 -19.37 3.10 -12.70
C VAL A 52 -18.69 2.84 -11.35
N ALA A 53 -17.40 2.52 -11.36
CA ALA A 53 -16.62 2.31 -10.16
C ALA A 53 -15.20 2.87 -10.30
N TYR A 54 -14.46 2.90 -9.20
CA TYR A 54 -13.04 3.21 -9.18
C TYR A 54 -12.26 2.24 -8.30
N VAL A 55 -10.99 2.07 -8.63
CA VAL A 55 -9.99 1.35 -7.83
C VAL A 55 -8.81 2.28 -7.61
N ASP A 56 -8.49 2.55 -6.34
CA ASP A 56 -7.26 3.22 -5.94
C ASP A 56 -6.25 2.15 -5.52
N ALA A 57 -5.28 1.86 -6.39
CA ALA A 57 -4.18 0.97 -6.11
C ALA A 57 -3.00 1.74 -5.53
N ALA A 58 -2.37 1.21 -4.48
CA ALA A 58 -1.18 1.79 -3.88
C ALA A 58 -0.11 0.71 -3.66
N LEU A 59 1.11 1.01 -4.09
CA LEU A 59 2.31 0.20 -3.92
C LEU A 59 3.32 0.98 -3.08
N LYS A 60 3.51 0.57 -1.83
CA LYS A 60 4.57 1.10 -0.98
C LYS A 60 5.82 0.26 -1.17
N ILE A 61 6.95 0.88 -1.50
CA ILE A 61 8.25 0.23 -1.64
C ILE A 61 9.21 0.91 -0.67
N CYS A 62 9.90 0.12 0.14
CA CYS A 62 10.99 0.58 0.96
C CYS A 62 12.33 0.13 0.38
N PHE A 63 13.31 1.01 0.47
CA PHE A 63 14.62 0.90 -0.13
C PHE A 63 15.69 1.04 0.94
N GLY A 64 16.69 0.17 0.88
CA GLY A 64 17.95 0.27 1.60
C GLY A 64 19.11 -0.03 0.65
N ASP A 65 20.28 -0.32 1.20
CA ASP A 65 21.42 -0.86 0.45
C ASP A 65 21.33 -2.40 0.46
N PRO A 66 21.23 -3.12 -0.69
CA PRO A 66 21.49 -2.69 -2.07
C PRO A 66 20.25 -2.45 -2.97
N GLY A 67 19.07 -2.24 -2.39
CA GLY A 67 17.85 -1.98 -3.16
C GLY A 67 16.57 -2.15 -2.34
N VAL A 68 15.54 -2.71 -2.97
CA VAL A 68 14.24 -2.95 -2.32
C VAL A 68 14.40 -3.88 -1.11
N THR A 69 13.95 -3.41 0.06
CA THR A 69 13.94 -4.16 1.32
C THR A 69 12.56 -4.76 1.60
N SER A 70 11.50 -4.02 1.30
CA SER A 70 10.12 -4.47 1.47
C SER A 70 9.18 -3.79 0.49
N ALA A 71 8.07 -4.46 0.18
CA ALA A 71 6.98 -3.90 -0.60
C ALA A 71 5.62 -4.31 -0.01
N VAL A 72 4.65 -3.40 -0.08
CA VAL A 72 3.27 -3.63 0.37
C VAL A 72 2.31 -3.10 -0.68
N ALA A 73 1.33 -3.92 -1.06
CA ALA A 73 0.25 -3.56 -1.96
C ALA A 73 -1.04 -3.35 -1.16
N THR A 74 -1.74 -2.25 -1.41
CA THR A 74 -3.07 -1.98 -0.86
C THR A 74 -4.00 -1.47 -1.95
N GLN A 75 -5.31 -1.71 -1.78
CA GLN A 75 -6.31 -1.10 -2.64
C GLN A 75 -7.50 -0.61 -1.85
N THR A 76 -8.15 0.42 -2.36
CA THR A 76 -9.51 0.79 -1.99
C THR A 76 -10.37 0.87 -3.24
N VAL A 77 -11.66 0.57 -3.07
CA VAL A 77 -12.63 0.57 -4.16
C VAL A 77 -13.85 1.38 -3.78
N GLY A 78 -14.57 1.87 -4.78
CA GLY A 78 -15.86 2.49 -4.55
C GLY A 78 -16.69 2.60 -5.81
N THR A 79 -17.99 2.75 -5.61
CA THR A 79 -18.93 3.05 -6.68
C THR A 79 -18.98 4.55 -6.90
N THR A 80 -19.13 4.96 -8.15
CA THR A 80 -19.37 6.36 -8.51
C THR A 80 -20.86 6.68 -8.39
N GLY A 81 -21.23 7.96 -8.51
CA GLY A 81 -22.65 8.38 -8.57
C GLY A 81 -23.45 7.63 -9.64
N PRO A 82 -23.01 7.59 -10.91
CA PRO A 82 -23.65 6.81 -11.96
C PRO A 82 -23.73 5.30 -11.65
N GLY A 83 -22.65 4.72 -11.12
CA GLY A 83 -22.63 3.30 -10.75
C GLY A 83 -23.65 2.98 -9.66
N ALA A 84 -23.70 3.77 -8.59
CA ALA A 84 -24.67 3.60 -7.52
C ALA A 84 -26.12 3.77 -8.00
N ALA A 85 -26.38 4.73 -8.88
CA ALA A 85 -27.70 4.97 -9.46
C ALA A 85 -28.17 3.81 -10.37
N THR A 86 -27.24 3.12 -11.02
CA THR A 86 -27.50 2.00 -11.94
C THR A 86 -27.27 0.63 -11.29
N GLY A 87 -27.13 0.57 -9.96
CA GLY A 87 -27.06 -0.67 -9.21
C GLY A 87 -25.74 -1.43 -9.34
N TRP A 88 -24.65 -0.77 -9.73
CA TRP A 88 -23.33 -1.40 -9.74
C TRP A 88 -22.80 -1.57 -8.32
N GLU A 89 -22.18 -2.72 -8.10
CA GLU A 89 -21.44 -3.07 -6.90
C GLU A 89 -20.02 -3.44 -7.28
N ILE A 90 -19.04 -2.92 -6.53
CA ILE A 90 -17.64 -3.31 -6.64
C ILE A 90 -17.20 -3.99 -5.35
N THR A 91 -16.48 -5.09 -5.49
CA THR A 91 -15.87 -5.81 -4.38
C THR A 91 -14.36 -5.82 -4.57
N ALA A 92 -13.63 -5.33 -3.57
CA ALA A 92 -12.18 -5.47 -3.53
C ALA A 92 -11.81 -6.93 -3.28
N GLY A 93 -10.92 -7.47 -4.10
CA GLY A 93 -10.24 -8.73 -3.88
C GLY A 93 -8.88 -8.53 -3.21
N PRO A 94 -7.94 -9.46 -3.38
CA PRO A 94 -6.57 -9.32 -2.90
C PRO A 94 -5.80 -8.17 -3.57
N ALA A 95 -4.97 -7.49 -2.79
CA ALA A 95 -3.85 -6.69 -3.25
C ALA A 95 -2.57 -7.34 -2.73
N VAL A 96 -1.73 -7.85 -3.63
CA VAL A 96 -0.59 -8.70 -3.28
C VAL A 96 0.66 -8.27 -4.03
N VAL A 97 1.81 -8.40 -3.38
CA VAL A 97 3.12 -8.35 -4.03
C VAL A 97 3.45 -9.76 -4.51
N GLU A 98 3.51 -9.96 -5.81
CA GLU A 98 3.75 -11.25 -6.46
C GLU A 98 5.25 -11.56 -6.60
N ASP A 99 6.08 -10.53 -6.75
CA ASP A 99 7.54 -10.64 -6.86
C ASP A 99 8.21 -9.47 -6.14
N GLN A 100 9.25 -9.77 -5.37
CA GLN A 100 10.08 -8.78 -4.67
C GLN A 100 11.55 -9.20 -4.72
N ARG A 101 12.35 -8.42 -5.44
CA ARG A 101 13.80 -8.56 -5.59
C ARG A 101 14.46 -7.18 -5.45
N PRO A 102 15.78 -7.08 -5.22
CA PRO A 102 16.43 -5.80 -4.94
C PRO A 102 16.20 -4.69 -5.98
N ARG A 103 15.93 -5.06 -7.24
CA ARG A 103 15.64 -4.11 -8.34
C ARG A 103 14.32 -4.43 -9.04
N HIS A 104 13.40 -5.12 -8.40
CA HIS A 104 12.13 -5.48 -9.03
C HIS A 104 11.03 -5.69 -8.00
N VAL A 105 9.87 -5.07 -8.23
CA VAL A 105 8.66 -5.35 -7.47
C VAL A 105 7.51 -5.48 -8.45
N LYS A 106 6.74 -6.56 -8.34
CA LYS A 106 5.48 -6.71 -9.06
C LYS A 106 4.34 -6.90 -8.08
N ALA A 107 3.28 -6.12 -8.25
CA ALA A 107 2.06 -6.21 -7.46
C ALA A 107 0.84 -6.41 -8.35
N LYS A 108 -0.13 -7.17 -7.84
CA LYS A 108 -1.43 -7.41 -8.46
C LYS A 108 -2.53 -6.94 -7.53
N PHE A 109 -3.49 -6.21 -8.08
CA PHE A 109 -4.69 -5.73 -7.42
C PHE A 109 -5.89 -6.30 -8.18
N SER A 110 -6.72 -7.08 -7.51
CA SER A 110 -7.87 -7.72 -8.17
C SER A 110 -9.14 -7.53 -7.39
N GLY A 111 -10.26 -7.85 -8.04
CA GLY A 111 -11.57 -7.83 -7.42
C GLY A 111 -12.63 -8.12 -8.47
N SER A 112 -13.86 -7.70 -8.20
CA SER A 112 -14.95 -7.93 -9.13
C SER A 112 -15.97 -6.80 -9.14
N LEU A 113 -16.65 -6.69 -10.27
CA LEU A 113 -17.69 -5.72 -10.54
C LEU A 113 -18.94 -6.46 -11.01
N ARG A 114 -20.12 -6.09 -10.50
CA ARG A 114 -21.40 -6.66 -10.93
C ARG A 114 -22.50 -5.60 -10.86
N THR A 115 -23.61 -5.83 -11.56
CA THR A 115 -24.82 -5.03 -11.40
C THR A 115 -25.88 -5.82 -10.66
N CYS A 116 -26.64 -5.19 -9.79
CA CYS A 116 -27.73 -5.78 -9.04
C CYS A 116 -29.00 -4.93 -9.20
N VAL A 117 -30.06 -5.57 -9.67
CA VAL A 117 -31.39 -4.96 -9.81
C VAL A 117 -32.16 -5.30 -8.52
N VAL A 118 -32.59 -4.28 -7.76
CA VAL A 118 -33.36 -4.35 -6.48
C VAL A 118 -32.50 -4.38 -5.19
N LYS A 119 -32.84 -3.55 -4.19
CA LYS A 119 -32.11 -3.43 -2.91
C LYS A 119 -32.52 -4.44 -1.83
N ILE A 120 -33.74 -4.96 -1.87
CA ILE A 120 -34.30 -5.82 -0.80
C ILE A 120 -33.92 -7.29 -1.03
N ASN A 121 -34.04 -7.76 -2.28
CA ASN A 121 -33.55 -9.07 -2.73
C ASN A 121 -32.80 -8.86 -4.06
N PRO A 122 -31.50 -8.55 -4.02
CA PRO A 122 -30.77 -8.19 -5.22
C PRO A 122 -30.66 -9.38 -6.16
N ILE A 123 -31.17 -9.20 -7.38
CA ILE A 123 -30.87 -10.09 -8.50
C ILE A 123 -29.63 -9.50 -9.18
N CYS A 124 -28.50 -10.17 -8.99
CA CYS A 124 -27.21 -9.70 -9.51
C CYS A 124 -26.82 -10.43 -10.79
N SER A 125 -26.14 -9.71 -11.68
CA SER A 125 -25.39 -10.31 -12.78
C SER A 125 -24.25 -11.19 -12.24
N PRO A 126 -23.70 -12.09 -13.07
CA PRO A 126 -22.39 -12.66 -12.82
C PRO A 126 -21.36 -11.55 -12.53
N ALA A 127 -20.40 -11.84 -11.65
CA ALA A 127 -19.34 -10.92 -11.31
C ALA A 127 -18.25 -10.93 -12.38
N SER A 128 -17.94 -9.75 -12.91
CA SER A 128 -16.89 -9.53 -13.89
C SER A 128 -15.58 -9.20 -13.16
N PRO A 129 -14.52 -10.02 -13.27
CA PRO A 129 -13.28 -9.79 -12.55
C PRO A 129 -12.48 -8.63 -13.15
N TYR A 130 -11.87 -7.81 -12.29
CA TYR A 130 -10.89 -6.82 -12.69
C TYR A 130 -9.49 -7.19 -12.16
N GLU A 131 -8.46 -6.77 -12.90
CA GLU A 131 -7.07 -6.94 -12.52
C GLU A 131 -6.27 -5.70 -12.92
N ILE A 132 -5.46 -5.20 -11.99
CA ILE A 132 -4.53 -4.09 -12.18
C ILE A 132 -3.16 -4.58 -11.71
N PHE A 133 -2.11 -4.16 -12.40
CA PHE A 133 -0.73 -4.51 -12.07
C PHE A 133 0.10 -3.25 -11.89
N GLY A 134 0.94 -3.25 -10.85
CA GLY A 134 1.99 -2.25 -10.63
C GLY A 134 3.34 -2.94 -10.68
N GLU A 135 4.24 -2.49 -11.55
CA GLU A 135 5.57 -3.07 -11.72
C GLU A 135 6.65 -2.00 -11.60
N TYR A 136 7.47 -2.12 -10.57
CA TYR A 136 8.69 -1.34 -10.39
C TYR A 136 9.88 -2.12 -10.96
N ALA A 137 10.45 -1.62 -12.04
CA ALA A 137 11.70 -2.09 -12.62
C ALA A 137 12.52 -0.85 -13.01
N PRO A 138 13.46 -0.38 -12.16
CA PRO A 138 14.20 0.84 -12.41
C PRO A 138 15.03 0.68 -13.69
N PRO A 139 14.95 1.62 -14.65
CA PRO A 139 15.79 1.59 -15.83
C PRO A 139 17.26 1.83 -15.44
N ALA A 140 18.19 1.47 -16.33
CA ALA A 140 19.61 1.76 -16.12
C ALA A 140 19.89 3.28 -16.00
N VAL A 141 19.06 4.12 -16.62
CA VAL A 141 19.13 5.59 -16.59
C VAL A 141 17.70 6.16 -16.56
N GLY A 142 17.44 7.12 -15.67
CA GLY A 142 16.16 7.83 -15.56
C GLY A 142 15.43 7.62 -14.23
N PRO A 143 14.28 8.30 -14.01
CA PRO A 143 13.50 8.17 -12.79
C PRO A 143 12.85 6.80 -12.68
N ALA A 144 12.98 6.15 -11.53
CA ALA A 144 12.39 4.85 -11.26
C ALA A 144 10.98 5.02 -10.67
N VAL A 145 9.96 4.86 -11.51
CA VAL A 145 8.55 4.84 -11.09
C VAL A 145 7.90 3.52 -11.55
N PRO A 146 6.93 2.97 -10.80
CA PRO A 146 6.21 1.80 -11.26
C PRO A 146 5.44 2.07 -12.56
N GLY A 147 5.57 1.16 -13.51
CA GLY A 147 4.63 1.04 -14.62
C GLY A 147 3.30 0.48 -14.12
N TRP A 148 2.19 0.99 -14.64
CA TRP A 148 0.86 0.51 -14.31
C TRP A 148 0.20 -0.07 -15.55
N SER A 149 -0.48 -1.19 -15.38
CA SER A 149 -1.26 -1.84 -16.44
C SER A 149 -2.50 -2.52 -15.85
N HIS A 150 -3.35 -3.06 -16.71
CA HIS A 150 -4.55 -3.79 -16.30
C HIS A 150 -4.75 -5.04 -17.16
N GLY A 151 -5.51 -6.01 -16.64
CA GLY A 151 -5.82 -7.25 -17.32
C GLY A 151 -6.74 -7.04 -18.54
N PRO A 152 -6.77 -8.00 -19.47
CA PRO A 152 -7.53 -7.89 -20.73
C PRO A 152 -9.03 -8.20 -20.60
N ASN A 153 -9.57 -8.35 -19.38
CA ASN A 153 -10.95 -8.86 -19.19
C ASN A 153 -11.98 -7.99 -19.91
N GLY A 154 -12.58 -8.55 -20.97
CA GLY A 154 -13.44 -7.85 -21.91
C GLY A 154 -14.75 -7.32 -21.33
N ASP A 155 -15.17 -7.81 -20.16
CA ASP A 155 -16.39 -7.35 -19.49
C ASP A 155 -16.15 -6.12 -18.59
N VAL A 156 -14.89 -5.78 -18.30
CA VAL A 156 -14.50 -4.60 -17.50
C VAL A 156 -13.68 -3.65 -18.35
N HIS A 157 -14.18 -2.43 -18.52
CA HIS A 157 -13.46 -1.39 -19.24
C HIS A 157 -12.69 -0.51 -18.28
N TYR A 158 -11.41 -0.28 -18.57
CA TYR A 158 -10.53 0.56 -17.76
C TYR A 158 -10.38 1.93 -18.40
N TYR A 159 -10.46 2.96 -17.57
CA TYR A 159 -10.22 4.33 -17.97
C TYR A 159 -9.19 4.92 -17.02
N ASP A 160 -8.08 5.39 -17.60
CA ASP A 160 -7.22 6.33 -16.93
C ASP A 160 -7.98 7.65 -16.70
N ASN A 161 -7.57 8.42 -15.68
CA ASN A 161 -8.12 9.76 -15.47
C ASN A 161 -8.11 10.55 -16.79
N ALA A 162 -9.16 11.34 -17.00
CA ALA A 162 -9.18 12.40 -18.02
C ALA A 162 -8.40 13.61 -17.51
#